data_AF-A0A168GCP0-F1
#
_entry.id   AF-A0A168GCP0-F1
#
_cell.length_a   1.000
_cell.length_b   1.000
_cell.length_c   1.000
_cell.angle_alpha   90.00
_cell.angle_beta   90.00
_cell.angle_gamma   90.00
#
_symmetry.space_group_name_H-M   'P 1'
#
loop_
_entity.id
_entity.type
_entity.pdbx_description
1 polymer ?
#
loop_
_entity_poly.entity_id
_entity_poly.type
_entity_poly.pdbx_seq_one_letter_code
_entity_poly.pdbx_strand_id
1 'polypeptide(L)'
;MAHLISVIISIDIYEDNPKICDKSFSSKLTEGDFASVVWSPVIRKILAIRKIIRLKFGESVNSDSTKSKQLQYEDDSNVIGPKVDMRFVLDLNGAEVDVGAVECARALPSEDKLHHDETKLLKEGKDVVDGVINRLHEVDLERVQGRIMQTAGLYGEISCVTLSAPGLYVARHVHKVKMPSDLHLLSPLIDTLLNLIETIQVMEDMALLIKQSEEFFADRRSSFGLKFGRAMGLIRMKNSYQSWLRDTYYFPAKGTRRNSMLPNDFSAIVEPYIDDVDSTHDDGRIPIVGDVDEDGWALLENGRYYNSLIDVYSDEKPT
;
A
#
# COMPACT_ATOMS: atom_id res chain seq x y z
N MET A 1 17.69 -1.98 23.34
CA MET A 1 16.55 -2.53 24.11
C MET A 1 15.65 -3.39 23.22
N ALA A 2 15.19 -2.92 22.05
CA ALA A 2 14.43 -3.72 21.08
C ALA A 2 15.14 -5.01 20.63
N HIS A 3 16.43 -4.95 20.30
CA HIS A 3 17.23 -6.12 19.91
C HIS A 3 17.29 -7.22 20.98
N LEU A 4 17.34 -6.84 22.27
CA LEU A 4 17.40 -7.81 23.37
C LEU A 4 16.07 -8.55 23.54
N ILE A 5 14.95 -7.83 23.42
CA ILE A 5 13.61 -8.40 23.52
C ILE A 5 13.38 -9.38 22.36
N SER A 6 13.74 -9.02 21.13
CA SER A 6 13.59 -9.87 19.95
C SER A 6 14.47 -11.13 19.97
N VAL A 7 15.69 -11.04 20.48
CA VAL A 7 16.57 -12.21 20.65
C VAL A 7 16.04 -13.17 21.72
N ILE A 8 15.51 -12.65 22.84
CA ILE A 8 14.87 -13.49 23.88
C ILE A 8 13.68 -14.24 23.29
N ILE A 9 12.84 -13.58 22.49
CA ILE A 9 11.68 -14.23 21.85
C ILE A 9 12.10 -15.35 20.92
N SER A 10 13.17 -15.16 20.15
CA SER A 10 13.70 -16.22 19.32
C SER A 10 14.14 -17.41 20.18
N ILE A 11 14.85 -17.18 21.30
CA ILE A 11 15.22 -18.24 22.24
C ILE A 11 14.00 -18.96 22.79
N ASP A 12 12.98 -18.23 23.27
CA ASP A 12 11.74 -18.80 23.83
C ASP A 12 11.01 -19.67 22.79
N ILE A 13 10.93 -19.21 21.53
CA ILE A 13 10.31 -19.99 20.43
C ILE A 13 11.04 -21.32 20.23
N TYR A 14 12.37 -21.32 20.28
CA TYR A 14 13.19 -22.51 20.00
C TYR A 14 13.28 -23.47 21.18
N GLU A 15 13.29 -22.97 22.41
CA GLU A 15 13.31 -23.79 23.62
C GLU A 15 11.94 -24.42 23.90
N ASP A 16 10.85 -23.66 23.75
CA ASP A 16 9.51 -24.16 24.07
C ASP A 16 8.90 -25.01 22.94
N ASN A 17 9.34 -24.80 21.69
CA ASN A 17 8.78 -25.47 20.52
C ASN A 17 9.83 -26.13 19.62
N PRO A 18 10.69 -27.03 20.13
CA PRO A 18 11.81 -27.59 19.38
C PRO A 18 11.38 -28.32 18.09
N LYS A 19 10.15 -28.85 18.04
CA LYS A 19 9.59 -29.50 16.86
C LYS A 19 9.39 -28.56 15.67
N ILE A 20 9.23 -27.25 15.90
CA ILE A 20 9.07 -26.24 14.83
C ILE A 20 10.34 -26.15 13.95
N CYS A 21 11.48 -26.50 14.53
CA CYS A 21 12.80 -26.46 13.90
C CYS A 21 13.26 -27.81 13.35
N ASP A 22 12.66 -28.90 13.83
CA ASP A 22 12.99 -30.23 13.38
C ASP A 22 12.41 -30.50 11.99
N LYS A 23 13.29 -30.61 10.99
CA LYS A 23 12.93 -30.91 9.61
C LYS A 23 12.16 -32.23 9.48
N SER A 24 12.39 -33.20 10.36
CA SER A 24 11.65 -34.48 10.34
C SER A 24 10.18 -34.32 10.73
N PHE A 25 9.83 -33.25 11.45
CA PHE A 25 8.46 -32.90 11.82
C PHE A 25 7.81 -31.89 10.88
N SER A 26 8.56 -31.25 9.98
CA SER A 26 8.06 -30.21 9.07
C SER A 26 6.81 -30.58 8.27
N SER A 27 6.66 -31.86 7.88
CA SER A 27 5.50 -32.36 7.14
C SER A 27 4.24 -32.56 8.00
N LYS A 28 4.40 -32.61 9.32
CA LYS A 28 3.31 -32.74 10.31
C LYS A 28 2.84 -31.39 10.84
N LEU A 29 3.61 -30.33 10.59
CA LEU A 29 3.30 -28.97 11.01
C LEU A 29 2.38 -28.31 9.99
N THR A 30 1.37 -27.64 10.52
CA THR A 30 0.42 -26.84 9.76
C THR A 30 0.94 -25.42 9.58
N GLU A 31 0.32 -24.69 8.67
CA GLU A 31 0.48 -23.25 8.54
C GLU A 31 0.21 -22.50 9.86
N GLY A 32 -0.84 -22.89 10.57
CA GLY A 32 -1.22 -22.32 11.87
C GLY A 32 -0.15 -22.49 12.93
N ASP A 33 0.61 -23.59 12.92
CA ASP A 33 1.72 -23.81 13.84
C ASP A 33 2.82 -22.75 13.61
N PHE A 34 3.24 -22.53 12.36
CA PHE A 34 4.24 -21.49 12.06
C PHE A 34 3.72 -20.08 12.32
N ALA A 35 2.48 -19.79 11.93
CA ALA A 35 1.85 -18.50 12.15
C ALA A 35 1.77 -18.15 13.65
N SER A 36 1.29 -19.07 14.48
CA SER A 36 1.02 -18.82 15.90
C SER A 36 2.24 -18.92 16.80
N VAL A 37 3.18 -19.82 16.49
CA VAL A 37 4.38 -20.07 17.30
C VAL A 37 5.54 -19.17 16.90
N VAL A 38 5.67 -18.84 15.61
CA VAL A 38 6.85 -18.13 15.10
C VAL A 38 6.53 -16.70 14.71
N TRP A 39 5.70 -16.51 13.68
CA TRP A 39 5.54 -15.20 13.05
C TRP A 39 4.75 -14.23 13.92
N SER A 40 3.60 -14.63 14.44
CA SER A 40 2.75 -13.77 15.26
C SER A 40 3.46 -13.27 16.52
N PRO A 41 4.15 -14.12 17.32
CA PRO A 41 4.86 -13.66 18.52
C PRO A 41 5.97 -12.65 18.22
N VAL A 42 6.80 -12.90 17.21
CA VAL A 42 7.87 -11.96 16.83
C VAL A 42 7.28 -10.62 16.38
N ILE A 43 6.31 -10.64 15.48
CA ILE A 43 5.66 -9.43 14.96
C ILE A 43 5.00 -8.64 16.10
N ARG A 44 4.25 -9.29 16.99
CA ARG A 44 3.58 -8.62 18.13
C ARG A 44 4.55 -7.90 19.04
N LYS A 45 5.74 -8.45 19.21
CA LYS A 45 6.75 -7.87 20.11
C LYS A 45 7.46 -6.68 19.46
N ILE A 46 7.66 -6.70 18.15
CA ILE A 46 8.09 -5.51 17.41
C ILE A 46 7.04 -4.41 17.51
N LEU A 47 5.76 -4.74 17.27
CA LEU A 47 4.65 -3.79 17.39
C LEU A 47 4.51 -3.20 18.81
N ALA A 48 4.87 -3.96 19.84
CA ALA A 48 4.82 -3.49 21.22
C ALA A 48 5.81 -2.34 21.52
N ILE A 49 6.76 -2.05 20.63
CA ILE A 49 7.74 -0.97 20.79
C ILE A 49 7.05 0.40 20.66
N ARG A 50 6.32 0.64 19.57
CA ARG A 50 5.65 1.93 19.29
C ARG A 50 4.15 1.90 19.56
N LYS A 51 3.50 0.74 19.46
CA LYS A 51 2.06 0.53 19.74
C LYS A 51 1.14 1.45 18.92
N ILE A 52 1.53 1.77 17.68
CA ILE A 52 0.73 2.61 16.78
C ILE A 52 -0.33 1.77 16.07
N ILE A 53 0.08 0.59 15.61
CA ILE A 53 -0.80 -0.39 14.95
C ILE A 53 -0.77 -1.70 15.75
N ARG A 54 -1.80 -2.53 15.57
CA ARG A 54 -1.88 -3.87 16.19
C ARG A 54 -1.97 -4.97 15.14
N LEU A 55 -1.53 -6.15 15.53
CA LEU A 55 -1.69 -7.35 14.72
C LEU A 55 -3.03 -8.01 15.02
N LYS A 56 -3.89 -8.11 14.01
CA LYS A 56 -5.08 -8.94 14.01
C LYS A 56 -4.73 -10.29 13.40
N PHE A 57 -5.05 -11.37 14.10
CA PHE A 57 -4.66 -12.74 13.76
C PHE A 57 -5.89 -13.63 13.61
N GLY A 58 -5.84 -14.57 12.66
CA GLY A 58 -6.84 -15.59 12.40
C GLY A 58 -7.79 -15.15 11.29
N GLU A 59 -7.83 -15.91 10.19
CA GLU A 59 -8.68 -15.76 8.98
C GLU A 59 -9.55 -14.49 8.99
N SER A 60 -8.91 -13.34 8.79
CA SER A 60 -9.54 -12.04 8.96
C SER A 60 -9.67 -11.33 7.62
N VAL A 61 -10.65 -10.44 7.54
CA VAL A 61 -11.03 -9.78 6.29
C VAL A 61 -10.84 -8.28 6.43
N ASN A 62 -10.21 -7.68 5.43
CA ASN A 62 -10.10 -6.24 5.28
C ASN A 62 -11.46 -5.66 4.87
N SER A 63 -11.91 -4.63 5.58
CA SER A 63 -13.21 -4.02 5.31
C SER A 63 -13.25 -3.30 3.97
N ASP A 64 -12.13 -2.73 3.55
CA ASP A 64 -12.04 -2.00 2.28
C ASP A 64 -12.06 -2.99 1.11
N SER A 65 -11.37 -4.13 1.21
CA SER A 65 -11.45 -5.19 0.18
C SER A 65 -12.85 -5.82 0.08
N THR A 66 -13.56 -5.93 1.21
CA THR A 66 -14.97 -6.36 1.21
C THR A 66 -15.89 -5.36 0.53
N LYS A 67 -15.74 -4.05 0.81
CA LYS A 67 -16.53 -3.00 0.15
C LYS A 67 -16.27 -2.98 -1.35
N SER A 68 -15.01 -3.01 -1.78
CA SER A 68 -14.65 -3.03 -3.20
C SER A 68 -15.23 -4.25 -3.91
N LYS A 69 -15.17 -5.43 -3.28
CA LYS A 69 -15.80 -6.63 -3.82
C LYS A 69 -17.33 -6.54 -3.86
N GLN A 70 -17.96 -5.92 -2.86
CA GLN A 70 -19.41 -5.73 -2.83
C GLN A 70 -19.88 -4.79 -3.96
N LEU A 71 -19.09 -3.76 -4.29
CA LEU A 71 -19.34 -2.90 -5.45
C LEU A 71 -19.21 -3.65 -6.77
N GLN A 72 -18.28 -4.61 -6.85
CA GLN A 72 -18.16 -5.46 -8.04
C GLN A 72 -19.33 -6.46 -8.17
N TYR A 73 -19.96 -6.88 -7.07
CA TYR A 73 -21.05 -7.86 -7.06
C TYR A 73 -22.27 -7.33 -6.30
N GLU A 74 -22.84 -6.22 -6.75
CA GLU A 74 -23.90 -5.49 -6.04
C GLU A 74 -25.14 -6.35 -5.74
N ASP A 75 -25.45 -7.30 -6.62
CA ASP A 75 -26.60 -8.21 -6.49
C ASP A 75 -26.37 -9.36 -5.48
N ASP A 76 -25.14 -9.57 -5.00
CA ASP A 76 -24.84 -10.64 -4.04
C ASP A 76 -24.96 -10.12 -2.60
N SER A 77 -25.84 -10.77 -1.83
CA SER A 77 -26.13 -10.42 -0.43
C SER A 77 -25.04 -10.86 0.57
N ASN A 78 -24.12 -11.74 0.18
CA ASN A 78 -23.12 -12.33 1.09
C ASN A 78 -21.69 -12.18 0.56
N VAL A 79 -21.31 -10.96 0.17
CA VAL A 79 -19.95 -10.69 -0.31
C VAL A 79 -18.98 -10.54 0.84
N ILE A 80 -17.94 -11.38 0.84
CA ILE A 80 -16.81 -11.29 1.77
C ILE A 80 -15.53 -11.16 0.94
N GLY A 81 -14.69 -10.18 1.30
CA GLY A 81 -13.37 -9.99 0.72
C GLY A 81 -12.44 -11.19 0.95
N PRO A 82 -11.22 -11.17 0.38
CA PRO A 82 -10.21 -12.17 0.69
C PRO A 82 -9.96 -12.25 2.21
N LYS A 83 -9.91 -13.49 2.71
CA LYS A 83 -9.42 -13.75 4.07
C LYS A 83 -7.91 -13.91 4.01
N VAL A 84 -7.22 -13.27 4.95
CA VAL A 84 -5.77 -13.39 5.18
C VAL A 84 -5.48 -13.79 6.63
N ASP A 85 -4.32 -14.41 6.87
CA ASP A 85 -3.98 -14.96 8.19
C ASP A 85 -3.70 -13.89 9.22
N MET A 86 -3.04 -12.80 8.80
CA MET A 86 -2.78 -11.66 9.68
C MET A 86 -2.97 -10.33 8.97
N ARG A 87 -3.43 -9.33 9.73
CA ARG A 87 -3.58 -7.94 9.28
C ARG A 87 -2.91 -6.99 10.25
N PHE A 88 -2.24 -5.98 9.72
CA PHE A 88 -1.73 -4.85 10.48
C PHE A 88 -2.78 -3.75 10.45
N VAL A 89 -3.29 -3.39 11.62
CA VAL A 89 -4.49 -2.55 11.75
C VAL A 89 -4.21 -1.35 12.63
N LEU A 90 -4.55 -0.16 12.15
CA LEU A 90 -4.73 1.04 12.93
C LEU A 90 -6.18 1.09 13.44
N ASP A 91 -6.37 1.25 14.75
CA ASP A 91 -7.67 1.57 15.33
C ASP A 91 -7.88 3.10 15.30
N LEU A 92 -8.87 3.56 14.53
CA LEU A 92 -9.14 4.99 14.35
C LEU A 92 -10.65 5.26 14.46
N ASN A 93 -11.05 6.09 15.43
CA ASN A 93 -12.44 6.51 15.63
C ASN A 93 -13.46 5.35 15.70
N GLY A 94 -13.06 4.22 16.29
CA GLY A 94 -13.91 3.01 16.40
C GLY A 94 -13.96 2.16 15.14
N ALA A 95 -13.19 2.49 14.10
CA ALA A 95 -13.02 1.70 12.89
C ALA A 95 -11.61 1.08 12.81
N GLU A 96 -11.51 -0.02 12.07
CA GLU A 96 -10.25 -0.65 11.69
C GLU A 96 -9.79 -0.08 10.35
N VAL A 97 -8.53 0.34 10.25
CA VAL A 97 -7.88 0.72 8.99
C VAL A 97 -6.68 -0.18 8.77
N ASP A 98 -6.72 -0.95 7.69
CA ASP A 98 -5.64 -1.86 7.32
C ASP A 98 -4.45 -1.09 6.72
N VAL A 99 -3.23 -1.46 7.15
CA VAL A 99 -1.96 -0.88 6.66
C VAL A 99 -0.96 -1.94 6.17
N GLY A 100 -1.35 -3.21 6.21
CA GLY A 100 -0.57 -4.32 5.68
C GLY A 100 -1.19 -5.68 5.98
N ALA A 101 -0.73 -6.72 5.28
CA ALA A 101 -1.28 -8.07 5.38
C ALA A 101 -0.20 -9.17 5.34
N VAL A 102 -0.53 -10.33 5.90
CA VAL A 102 0.32 -11.53 5.91
C VAL A 102 -0.48 -12.76 5.53
N GLU A 103 0.07 -13.58 4.63
CA GLU A 103 -0.37 -14.95 4.39
C GLU A 103 0.74 -15.91 4.81
N CYS A 104 0.34 -16.96 5.51
CA CYS A 104 1.21 -18.00 5.99
C CYS A 104 1.04 -19.25 5.15
N ALA A 105 2.08 -20.07 5.14
CA ALA A 105 2.01 -21.40 4.58
C ALA A 105 2.88 -22.36 5.40
N ARG A 106 2.60 -23.66 5.27
CA ARG A 106 3.48 -24.71 5.79
C ARG A 106 4.88 -24.63 5.17
N ALA A 107 5.86 -25.31 5.76
CA ALA A 107 7.26 -25.25 5.30
C ALA A 107 7.52 -25.71 3.85
N LEU A 108 6.69 -26.63 3.33
CA LEU A 108 6.76 -27.13 1.96
C LEU A 108 5.38 -26.99 1.28
N PRO A 109 4.97 -25.76 0.95
CA PRO A 109 3.71 -25.51 0.26
C PRO A 109 3.84 -25.91 -1.21
N SER A 110 2.71 -26.19 -1.87
CA SER A 110 2.70 -26.32 -3.33
C SER A 110 2.84 -24.94 -3.98
N GLU A 111 3.40 -24.90 -5.19
CA GLU A 111 3.51 -23.66 -5.97
C GLU A 111 2.13 -23.01 -6.19
N ASP A 112 1.10 -23.81 -6.49
CA ASP A 112 -0.27 -23.32 -6.64
C ASP A 112 -0.79 -22.59 -5.39
N LYS A 113 -0.45 -23.08 -4.19
CA LYS A 113 -0.85 -22.44 -2.93
C LYS A 113 -0.09 -21.13 -2.74
N LEU A 114 1.21 -21.12 -3.00
CA LEU A 114 2.02 -19.90 -2.94
C LEU A 114 1.52 -18.83 -3.90
N HIS A 115 1.28 -19.16 -5.17
CA HIS A 115 0.77 -18.19 -6.15
C HIS A 115 -0.64 -17.70 -5.81
N HIS A 116 -1.49 -18.58 -5.28
CA HIS A 116 -2.84 -18.19 -4.85
C HIS A 116 -2.80 -17.21 -3.68
N ASP A 117 -1.99 -17.47 -2.67
CA ASP A 117 -1.85 -16.59 -1.50
C ASP A 117 -1.13 -15.27 -1.87
N GLU A 118 -0.13 -15.32 -2.75
CA GLU A 118 0.55 -14.13 -3.29
C GLU A 118 -0.46 -13.24 -4.02
N THR A 119 -1.33 -13.82 -4.86
CA THR A 119 -2.38 -13.08 -5.56
C THR A 119 -3.34 -12.38 -4.59
N LYS A 120 -3.68 -13.00 -3.45
CA LYS A 120 -4.49 -12.33 -2.42
C LYS A 120 -3.72 -11.17 -1.80
N LEU A 121 -2.46 -11.39 -1.43
CA LEU A 121 -1.63 -10.36 -0.80
C LEU A 121 -1.45 -9.15 -1.73
N LEU A 122 -1.22 -9.36 -3.02
CA LEU A 122 -1.12 -8.25 -3.98
C LEU A 122 -2.38 -7.39 -4.01
N LYS A 123 -3.56 -8.02 -3.92
CA LYS A 123 -4.85 -7.29 -3.83
C LYS A 123 -4.96 -6.53 -2.52
N GLU A 124 -4.65 -7.16 -1.40
CA GLU A 124 -4.68 -6.50 -0.08
C GLU A 124 -3.67 -5.36 0.02
N GLY A 125 -2.46 -5.52 -0.53
CA GLY A 125 -1.46 -4.45 -0.61
C GLY A 125 -1.93 -3.28 -1.46
N LYS A 126 -2.58 -3.55 -2.60
CA LYS A 126 -3.21 -2.52 -3.41
C LYS A 126 -4.34 -1.81 -2.64
N ASP A 127 -5.23 -2.56 -2.00
CA ASP A 127 -6.37 -2.00 -1.26
C ASP A 127 -5.90 -1.15 -0.07
N VAL A 128 -4.75 -1.47 0.54
CA VAL A 128 -4.08 -0.60 1.52
C VAL A 128 -3.64 0.72 0.89
N VAL A 129 -2.99 0.71 -0.28
CA VAL A 129 -2.57 1.93 -0.99
C VAL A 129 -3.79 2.81 -1.30
N ASP A 130 -4.84 2.22 -1.87
CA ASP A 130 -6.07 2.93 -2.21
C ASP A 130 -6.74 3.48 -0.94
N GLY A 131 -6.75 2.69 0.14
CA GLY A 131 -7.27 3.09 1.43
C GLY A 131 -6.54 4.28 2.04
N VAL A 132 -5.21 4.33 1.92
CA VAL A 132 -4.38 5.46 2.36
C VAL A 132 -4.69 6.70 1.50
N ILE A 133 -4.60 6.58 0.17
CA ILE A 133 -4.83 7.70 -0.76
C ILE A 133 -6.23 8.30 -0.56
N ASN A 134 -7.26 7.48 -0.39
CA ASN A 134 -8.62 7.98 -0.18
C ASN A 134 -8.83 8.71 1.15
N ARG A 135 -7.96 8.51 2.14
CA ARG A 135 -8.05 9.13 3.47
C ARG A 135 -7.20 10.40 3.60
N LEU A 136 -6.11 10.49 2.85
CA LEU A 136 -5.20 11.65 2.88
C LEU A 136 -5.73 12.81 2.02
N HIS A 137 -5.46 14.03 2.47
CA HIS A 137 -5.74 15.25 1.69
C HIS A 137 -4.55 15.69 0.84
N GLU A 138 -3.35 15.63 1.43
CA GLU A 138 -2.08 15.82 0.73
C GLU A 138 -1.37 14.48 0.73
N VAL A 139 -0.99 14.02 -0.45
CA VAL A 139 -0.40 12.69 -0.66
C VAL A 139 1.00 12.89 -1.21
N ASP A 140 1.98 12.37 -0.49
CA ASP A 140 3.32 12.12 -1.00
C ASP A 140 3.37 10.66 -1.48
N LEU A 141 3.22 10.45 -2.80
CA LEU A 141 3.13 9.12 -3.39
C LEU A 141 4.36 8.25 -3.09
N GLU A 142 5.55 8.83 -2.94
CA GLU A 142 6.77 8.06 -2.68
C GLU A 142 6.71 7.33 -1.32
N ARG A 143 5.93 7.88 -0.39
CA ARG A 143 5.76 7.37 0.97
C ARG A 143 4.58 6.42 1.12
N VAL A 144 3.65 6.38 0.16
CA VAL A 144 2.48 5.50 0.19
C VAL A 144 2.82 4.13 -0.38
N GLN A 145 2.85 3.09 0.47
CA GLN A 145 3.20 1.74 0.04
C GLN A 145 2.44 0.66 0.82
N GLY A 146 1.68 -0.18 0.15
CA GLY A 146 1.03 -1.34 0.78
C GLY A 146 2.04 -2.45 1.07
N ARG A 147 2.43 -2.64 2.34
CA ARG A 147 3.39 -3.68 2.74
C ARG A 147 2.68 -5.02 2.94
N ILE A 148 3.24 -6.06 2.31
CA ILE A 148 2.69 -7.41 2.35
C ILE A 148 3.79 -8.42 2.63
N MET A 149 3.44 -9.51 3.31
CA MET A 149 4.40 -10.55 3.67
C MET A 149 3.80 -11.93 3.40
N GLN A 150 4.53 -12.77 2.67
CA GLN A 150 4.19 -14.18 2.49
C GLN A 150 5.20 -15.04 3.24
N THR A 151 4.75 -16.09 3.91
CA THR A 151 5.64 -17.01 4.63
C THR A 151 5.43 -18.45 4.20
N ALA A 152 6.50 -19.25 4.28
CA ALA A 152 6.52 -20.69 4.09
C ALA A 152 7.38 -21.32 5.19
N GLY A 153 6.73 -21.81 6.25
CA GLY A 153 7.42 -22.29 7.44
C GLY A 153 8.22 -21.18 8.13
N LEU A 154 9.53 -21.36 8.23
CA LEU A 154 10.47 -20.41 8.84
C LEU A 154 11.01 -19.35 7.87
N TYR A 155 10.60 -19.39 6.61
CA TYR A 155 11.00 -18.45 5.57
C TYR A 155 9.86 -17.49 5.26
N GLY A 156 10.19 -16.26 4.89
CA GLY A 156 9.22 -15.32 4.36
C GLY A 156 9.83 -14.33 3.39
N GLU A 157 8.97 -13.76 2.56
CA GLU A 157 9.27 -12.71 1.62
C GLU A 157 8.37 -11.52 1.91
N ILE A 158 8.96 -10.34 1.92
CA ILE A 158 8.28 -9.07 2.14
C ILE A 158 8.32 -8.32 0.83
N SER A 159 7.14 -7.91 0.37
CA SER A 159 6.97 -7.11 -0.82
C SER A 159 6.22 -5.82 -0.48
N CYS A 160 6.26 -4.85 -1.38
CA CYS A 160 5.38 -3.71 -1.31
C CYS A 160 4.69 -3.42 -2.63
N VAL A 161 3.48 -2.86 -2.53
CA VAL A 161 2.68 -2.40 -3.65
C VAL A 161 2.68 -0.87 -3.61
N THR A 162 2.94 -0.23 -4.75
CA THR A 162 2.94 1.23 -4.90
C THR A 162 2.14 1.64 -6.13
N LEU A 163 1.51 2.82 -6.09
CA LEU A 163 0.91 3.45 -7.26
C LEU A 163 1.97 4.29 -7.98
N SER A 164 2.48 3.80 -9.12
CA SER A 164 3.62 4.40 -9.81
C SER A 164 3.21 5.36 -10.94
N ALA A 165 2.02 5.17 -11.50
CA ALA A 165 1.42 6.05 -12.49
C ALA A 165 -0.12 5.89 -12.42
N PRO A 166 -0.91 6.71 -13.11
CA PRO A 166 -2.36 6.54 -13.13
C PRO A 166 -2.79 5.13 -13.52
N GLY A 167 -3.45 4.43 -12.61
CA GLY A 167 -3.89 3.04 -12.75
C GLY A 167 -2.80 1.97 -12.75
N LEU A 168 -1.52 2.35 -12.68
CA LEU A 168 -0.38 1.43 -12.69
C LEU A 168 0.13 1.17 -11.28
N TYR A 169 -0.17 -0.01 -10.77
CA TYR A 169 0.35 -0.51 -9.50
C TYR A 169 1.55 -1.41 -9.74
N VAL A 170 2.63 -1.17 -9.01
CA VAL A 170 3.86 -1.95 -9.08
C VAL A 170 4.07 -2.68 -7.77
N ALA A 171 4.19 -4.00 -7.85
CA ALA A 171 4.62 -4.82 -6.73
C ALA A 171 6.12 -5.09 -6.85
N ARG A 172 6.86 -4.83 -5.78
CA ARG A 172 8.31 -5.09 -5.71
C ARG A 172 8.66 -5.90 -4.48
N HIS A 173 9.56 -6.86 -4.67
CA HIS A 173 10.22 -7.54 -3.56
C HIS A 173 11.09 -6.55 -2.79
N VAL A 174 11.10 -6.65 -1.46
CA VAL A 174 11.82 -5.76 -0.57
C VAL A 174 12.86 -6.55 0.22
N HIS A 175 12.43 -7.53 1.00
CA HIS A 175 13.31 -8.32 1.86
C HIS A 175 12.96 -9.80 1.85
N LYS A 176 13.99 -10.63 2.06
CA LYS A 176 13.80 -12.00 2.53
C LYS A 176 14.04 -12.04 4.03
N VAL A 177 13.19 -12.78 4.73
CA VAL A 177 13.28 -12.98 6.17
C VAL A 177 13.37 -14.47 6.45
N LYS A 178 14.25 -14.85 7.38
CA LYS A 178 14.50 -16.24 7.70
C LYS A 178 14.69 -16.40 9.20
N MET A 179 13.74 -17.08 9.82
CA MET A 179 13.88 -17.52 11.20
C MET A 179 14.91 -18.66 11.24
N PRO A 180 15.87 -18.64 12.17
CA PRO A 180 16.80 -19.75 12.33
C PRO A 180 16.05 -21.05 12.61
N SER A 181 16.60 -22.17 12.14
CA SER A 181 16.15 -23.50 12.53
C SER A 181 16.96 -24.06 13.70
N ASP A 182 17.93 -23.30 14.21
CA ASP A 182 18.87 -23.69 15.25
C ASP A 182 19.47 -22.42 15.89
N LEU A 183 19.69 -22.44 17.20
CA LEU A 183 20.35 -21.38 17.96
C LEU A 183 21.79 -21.10 17.48
N HIS A 184 22.45 -22.07 16.83
CA HIS A 184 23.77 -21.83 16.22
C HIS A 184 23.71 -20.94 14.96
N LEU A 185 22.52 -20.67 14.42
CA LEU A 185 22.29 -19.88 13.22
C LEU A 185 21.66 -18.50 13.53
N LEU A 186 21.94 -17.92 14.71
CA LEU A 186 21.38 -16.63 15.13
C LEU A 186 21.94 -15.41 14.37
N SER A 187 23.04 -15.53 13.63
CA SER A 187 23.59 -14.38 12.88
C SER A 187 22.58 -13.83 11.84
N PRO A 188 22.00 -14.66 10.93
CA PRO A 188 20.90 -14.26 10.04
C PRO A 188 19.62 -13.75 10.72
N LEU A 189 19.43 -14.03 12.02
CA LEU A 189 18.26 -13.55 12.75
C LEU A 189 18.29 -12.02 12.91
N ILE A 190 19.48 -11.43 13.11
CA ILE A 190 19.59 -9.98 13.28
C ILE A 190 19.08 -9.26 12.04
N ASP A 191 19.53 -9.67 10.86
CA ASP A 191 19.06 -9.11 9.58
C ASP A 191 17.55 -9.32 9.39
N THR A 192 17.06 -10.52 9.73
CA THR A 192 15.61 -10.82 9.70
C THR A 192 14.82 -9.86 10.59
N LEU A 193 15.28 -9.61 11.81
CA LEU A 193 14.63 -8.71 12.75
C LEU A 193 14.70 -7.25 12.27
N LEU A 194 15.83 -6.82 11.72
CA LEU A 194 15.97 -5.47 11.16
C LEU A 194 15.00 -5.25 9.99
N ASN A 195 14.92 -6.21 9.05
CA ASN A 195 14.00 -6.15 7.93
C ASN A 195 12.53 -6.12 8.37
N LEU A 196 12.17 -6.89 9.41
CA LEU A 196 10.82 -6.86 10.00
C LEU A 196 10.52 -5.52 10.70
N ILE A 197 11.48 -4.98 11.46
CA ILE A 197 11.35 -3.68 12.12
C ILE A 197 11.16 -2.57 11.09
N GLU A 198 11.99 -2.52 10.06
CA GLU A 198 11.87 -1.54 8.97
C GLU A 198 10.49 -1.63 8.30
N THR A 199 10.07 -2.85 7.97
CA THR A 199 8.77 -3.10 7.34
C THR A 199 7.61 -2.60 8.19
N ILE A 200 7.64 -2.88 9.50
CA ILE A 200 6.60 -2.45 10.45
C ILE A 200 6.67 -0.93 10.64
N GLN A 201 7.85 -0.32 10.71
CA GLN A 201 8.01 1.13 10.81
C GLN A 201 7.35 1.86 9.64
N VAL A 202 7.52 1.36 8.41
CA VAL A 202 6.85 1.94 7.23
C VAL A 202 5.33 1.86 7.35
N MET A 203 4.78 0.73 7.82
CA MET A 203 3.34 0.60 8.06
C MET A 203 2.84 1.56 9.16
N GLU A 204 3.61 1.72 10.24
CA GLU A 204 3.29 2.64 11.32
C GLU A 204 3.35 4.10 10.88
N ASP A 205 4.31 4.46 10.05
CA ASP A 205 4.44 5.82 9.54
C ASP A 205 3.28 6.17 8.61
N MET A 206 2.83 5.23 7.75
CA MET A 206 1.57 5.39 7.00
C MET A 206 0.36 5.53 7.93
N ALA A 207 0.29 4.73 8.99
CA ALA A 207 -0.79 4.83 9.96
C ALA A 207 -0.82 6.21 10.66
N LEU A 208 0.35 6.76 10.97
CA LEU A 208 0.47 8.11 11.53
C LEU A 208 0.02 9.19 10.54
N LEU A 209 0.35 9.07 9.25
CA LEU A 209 -0.14 10.00 8.22
C LEU A 209 -1.67 10.00 8.16
N ILE A 210 -2.30 8.82 8.15
CA ILE A 210 -3.76 8.69 8.17
C ILE A 210 -4.34 9.35 9.42
N LYS A 211 -3.78 9.03 10.59
CA LYS A 211 -4.24 9.56 11.88
C LYS A 211 -4.14 11.08 11.93
N GLN A 212 -3.01 11.64 11.52
CA GLN A 212 -2.78 13.09 11.48
C GLN A 212 -3.76 13.79 10.53
N SER A 213 -4.02 13.21 9.36
CA SER A 213 -4.97 13.77 8.40
C SER A 213 -6.39 13.82 8.98
N GLU A 214 -6.84 12.75 9.61
CA GLU A 214 -8.18 12.70 10.23
C GLU A 214 -8.31 13.63 11.45
N GLU A 215 -7.29 13.70 12.31
CA GLU A 215 -7.26 14.62 13.46
C GLU A 215 -7.31 16.09 13.01
N PHE A 216 -6.54 16.46 11.98
CA PHE A 216 -6.57 17.80 11.39
C PHE A 216 -7.99 18.20 10.94
N PHE A 217 -8.75 17.29 10.33
CA PHE A 217 -10.13 17.55 9.94
C PHE A 217 -11.11 17.58 11.12
N ALA A 218 -10.86 16.81 12.18
CA ALA A 218 -11.65 16.90 13.41
C ALA A 218 -11.51 18.28 14.06
N ASP A 219 -10.29 18.81 14.17
CA ASP A 219 -10.00 20.13 14.74
C ASP A 219 -10.54 21.29 13.90
N ARG A 220 -10.56 21.16 12.57
CA ARG A 220 -11.24 22.14 11.71
C ARG A 220 -12.76 22.13 11.88
N ARG A 221 -13.38 20.97 12.11
CA ARG A 221 -14.83 20.90 12.39
C ARG A 221 -15.18 21.53 13.73
N SER A 222 -14.28 21.47 14.71
CA SER A 222 -14.48 22.09 16.04
C SER A 222 -14.15 23.59 16.06
N SER A 223 -13.33 24.09 15.12
CA SER A 223 -12.98 25.51 15.02
C SER A 223 -13.92 26.28 14.09
N PHE A 224 -14.85 27.03 14.71
CA PHE A 224 -15.74 28.04 14.12
C PHE A 224 -16.47 27.60 12.84
N GLY A 225 -17.67 27.02 13.01
CA GLY A 225 -18.58 26.65 11.92
C GLY A 225 -18.89 27.76 10.90
N LEU A 226 -19.57 27.36 9.82
CA LEU A 226 -19.90 28.18 8.64
C LEU A 226 -20.63 29.48 9.02
N LYS A 227 -19.89 30.58 9.18
CA LYS A 227 -20.45 31.94 9.22
C LYS A 227 -20.31 32.61 7.86
N PHE A 228 -21.35 33.34 7.48
CA PHE A 228 -21.47 34.09 6.24
C PHE A 228 -20.25 35.01 6.01
N GLY A 229 -19.63 34.95 4.82
CA GLY A 229 -18.55 35.86 4.42
C GLY A 229 -17.10 35.41 4.72
N ARG A 230 -16.87 34.20 5.23
CA ARG A 230 -15.53 33.59 5.19
C ARG A 230 -15.39 32.78 3.90
N ALA A 231 -14.20 32.81 3.29
CA ALA A 231 -13.87 31.94 2.15
C ALA A 231 -14.33 30.52 2.50
N MET A 232 -15.12 29.91 1.60
CA MET A 232 -15.61 28.54 1.75
C MET A 232 -14.43 27.69 2.20
N GLY A 233 -14.45 27.28 3.48
CA GLY A 233 -13.37 26.47 4.02
C GLY A 233 -13.21 25.28 3.11
N LEU A 234 -12.01 25.15 2.51
CA LEU A 234 -11.63 24.13 1.52
C LEU A 234 -12.53 22.90 1.68
N ILE A 235 -13.57 22.82 0.85
CA ILE A 235 -14.40 21.62 0.67
C ILE A 235 -13.37 20.51 0.54
N ARG A 236 -13.40 19.47 1.41
CA ARG A 236 -12.43 18.35 1.47
C ARG A 236 -11.87 18.11 0.07
N MET A 237 -10.76 18.77 -0.28
CA MET A 237 -10.39 18.81 -1.69
C MET A 237 -9.94 17.40 -1.98
N LYS A 238 -10.56 16.78 -2.98
CA LYS A 238 -10.16 15.45 -3.41
C LYS A 238 -8.69 15.59 -3.80
N ASN A 239 -7.81 14.80 -3.18
CA ASN A 239 -6.43 14.78 -3.61
C ASN A 239 -6.38 14.30 -5.08
N SER A 240 -5.46 14.85 -5.86
CA SER A 240 -5.37 14.61 -7.30
C SER A 240 -5.16 13.14 -7.65
N TYR A 241 -4.57 12.35 -6.75
CA TYR A 241 -4.31 10.92 -6.95
C TYR A 241 -5.54 10.02 -6.79
N GLN A 242 -6.67 10.53 -6.32
CA GLN A 242 -7.91 9.73 -6.29
C GLN A 242 -8.35 9.31 -7.69
N SER A 243 -8.11 10.13 -8.72
CA SER A 243 -8.42 9.80 -10.12
C SER A 243 -7.47 8.75 -10.71
N TRP A 244 -6.33 8.52 -10.07
CA TRP A 244 -5.34 7.53 -10.47
C TRP A 244 -5.70 6.12 -9.99
N LEU A 245 -6.59 6.00 -9.00
CA LEU A 245 -6.97 4.71 -8.45
C LEU A 245 -7.76 3.89 -9.47
N ARG A 246 -7.65 2.57 -9.43
CA ARG A 246 -8.42 1.65 -10.27
C ARG A 246 -9.05 0.58 -9.43
N ASP A 247 -10.19 0.06 -9.86
CA ASP A 247 -10.85 -1.00 -9.12
C ASP A 247 -10.03 -2.30 -9.08
N THR A 248 -10.03 -2.96 -7.93
CA THR A 248 -9.44 -4.31 -7.79
C THR A 248 -10.41 -5.35 -8.35
N TYR A 249 -9.93 -6.23 -9.23
CA TYR A 249 -10.70 -7.39 -9.65
C TYR A 249 -10.70 -8.49 -8.57
N TYR A 250 -11.88 -8.83 -8.07
CA TYR A 250 -12.10 -9.98 -7.20
C TYR A 250 -12.76 -11.13 -7.94
N PHE A 251 -12.54 -12.35 -7.44
CA PHE A 251 -13.25 -13.52 -7.92
C PHE A 251 -14.64 -13.61 -7.26
N PRO A 252 -15.65 -14.15 -7.97
CA PRO A 252 -16.98 -14.36 -7.40
C PRO A 252 -16.91 -15.43 -6.29
N ALA A 253 -17.99 -15.59 -5.53
CA ALA A 253 -18.07 -16.60 -4.49
C ALA A 253 -17.78 -18.03 -5.01
N LYS A 254 -17.38 -18.92 -4.10
CA LYS A 254 -17.05 -20.31 -4.46
C LYS A 254 -18.29 -20.98 -5.08
N GLY A 255 -18.12 -21.56 -6.25
CA GLY A 255 -19.21 -22.22 -6.98
C GLY A 255 -19.98 -21.32 -7.95
N THR A 256 -19.80 -19.99 -7.91
CA THR A 256 -20.46 -19.03 -8.82
C THR A 256 -19.49 -18.43 -9.84
N ARG A 257 -18.46 -19.19 -10.23
CA ARG A 257 -17.39 -18.72 -11.16
C ARG A 257 -17.90 -18.14 -12.47
N ARG A 258 -19.08 -18.57 -12.95
CA ARG A 258 -19.75 -18.05 -14.15
C ARG A 258 -20.28 -16.62 -13.99
N ASN A 259 -20.44 -16.13 -12.77
CA ASN A 259 -20.92 -14.79 -12.46
C ASN A 259 -19.77 -13.77 -12.41
N SER A 260 -18.57 -14.17 -12.83
CA SER A 260 -17.41 -13.28 -12.86
C SER A 260 -17.66 -12.10 -13.78
N MET A 261 -17.45 -10.89 -13.27
CA MET A 261 -17.61 -9.63 -14.00
C MET A 261 -16.38 -8.74 -13.76
N LEU A 262 -16.04 -7.91 -14.74
CA LEU A 262 -14.99 -6.90 -14.54
C LEU A 262 -15.56 -5.72 -13.76
N PRO A 263 -14.78 -5.10 -12.85
CA PRO A 263 -15.19 -3.83 -12.23
C PRO A 263 -15.37 -2.73 -13.28
N ASN A 264 -16.22 -1.75 -12.97
CA ASN A 264 -16.61 -0.69 -13.89
C ASN A 264 -15.41 0.17 -14.31
N ASP A 265 -14.53 0.55 -13.36
CA ASP A 265 -13.36 1.40 -13.65
C ASP A 265 -12.09 0.59 -13.92
N PHE A 266 -12.20 -0.70 -14.25
CA PHE A 266 -11.04 -1.58 -14.45
C PHE A 266 -10.16 -1.18 -15.63
N SER A 267 -10.75 -0.63 -16.70
CA SER A 267 -10.06 -0.27 -17.95
C SER A 267 -10.28 1.18 -18.39
N ALA A 268 -10.74 2.05 -17.48
CA ALA A 268 -10.96 3.45 -17.81
C ALA A 268 -9.63 4.11 -18.25
N ILE A 269 -9.59 4.60 -19.50
CA ILE A 269 -8.48 5.39 -20.04
C ILE A 269 -8.33 6.61 -19.12
N VAL A 270 -7.15 6.79 -18.56
CA VAL A 270 -6.82 8.02 -17.84
C VAL A 270 -6.60 9.07 -18.93
N GLU A 271 -7.52 10.01 -19.10
CA GLU A 271 -7.17 11.26 -19.75
C GLU A 271 -6.05 11.88 -18.91
N PRO A 272 -4.87 12.18 -19.49
CA PRO A 272 -3.78 12.77 -18.73
C PRO A 272 -4.34 13.97 -17.99
N TYR A 273 -4.10 14.01 -16.68
CA TYR A 273 -4.40 15.18 -15.88
C TYR A 273 -3.56 16.32 -16.45
N ILE A 274 -4.19 17.14 -17.28
CA ILE A 274 -3.69 18.46 -17.62
C ILE A 274 -3.98 19.24 -16.34
N ASP A 275 -2.92 19.63 -15.64
CA ASP A 275 -3.06 20.66 -14.61
C ASP A 275 -3.78 21.82 -15.30
N ASP A 276 -5.02 22.10 -14.90
CA ASP A 276 -5.56 23.44 -15.10
C ASP A 276 -4.65 24.31 -14.24
N VAL A 277 -3.53 24.71 -14.83
CA VAL A 277 -2.65 25.72 -14.28
C VAL A 277 -3.56 26.92 -14.10
N ASP A 278 -3.93 27.15 -12.85
CA ASP A 278 -4.54 28.38 -12.41
C ASP A 278 -3.64 29.48 -13.00
N SER A 279 -4.16 30.18 -14.01
CA SER A 279 -3.42 31.02 -14.95
C SER A 279 -2.99 32.35 -14.32
N THR A 280 -2.64 32.29 -13.03
CA THR A 280 -2.15 33.41 -12.23
C THR A 280 -0.66 33.28 -11.90
N HIS A 281 0.02 32.23 -12.37
CA HIS A 281 1.48 32.22 -12.43
C HIS A 281 2.00 32.80 -13.76
N ASP A 282 2.28 34.10 -13.71
CA ASP A 282 3.11 34.82 -14.67
C ASP A 282 4.55 34.26 -14.61
N ASP A 283 4.83 33.22 -15.41
CA ASP A 283 6.16 32.61 -15.56
C ASP A 283 7.11 33.47 -16.42
N GLY A 284 6.78 34.74 -16.69
CA GLY A 284 7.61 35.63 -17.50
C GLY A 284 7.89 35.14 -18.94
N ARG A 285 7.19 34.08 -19.37
CA ARG A 285 7.26 33.54 -20.74
C ARG A 285 6.45 34.44 -21.64
N ILE A 286 7.12 35.02 -22.63
CA ILE A 286 6.51 35.92 -23.60
C ILE A 286 5.52 35.09 -24.45
N PRO A 287 4.26 35.53 -24.61
CA PRO A 287 3.26 34.78 -25.35
C PRO A 287 3.69 34.49 -26.80
N ILE A 288 3.30 33.31 -27.29
CA ILE A 288 3.49 32.89 -28.68
C ILE A 288 2.42 33.54 -29.57
N VAL A 289 2.84 34.08 -30.71
CA VAL A 289 2.01 34.63 -31.77
C VAL A 289 1.93 33.63 -32.92
N GLY A 290 0.82 32.90 -32.99
CA GLY A 290 0.52 31.94 -34.07
C GLY A 290 0.90 30.50 -33.76
N ASP A 291 0.82 29.65 -34.78
CA ASP A 291 1.10 28.21 -34.65
C ASP A 291 2.61 27.92 -34.70
N VAL A 292 3.01 26.86 -34.00
CA VAL A 292 4.37 26.31 -34.06
C VAL A 292 4.54 25.63 -35.41
N ASP A 293 5.64 25.91 -36.11
CA ASP A 293 5.92 25.26 -37.40
C ASP A 293 6.43 23.81 -37.23
N GLU A 294 6.56 23.10 -38.36
CA GLU A 294 6.96 21.69 -38.40
C GLU A 294 8.35 21.44 -37.79
N ASP A 295 9.20 22.46 -37.73
CA ASP A 295 10.55 22.43 -37.17
C ASP A 295 10.60 22.90 -35.69
N GLY A 296 9.44 23.15 -35.09
CA GLY A 296 9.28 23.49 -33.68
C GLY A 296 9.46 24.98 -33.35
N TRP A 297 9.51 25.88 -34.36
CA TRP A 297 9.68 27.31 -34.15
C TRP A 297 8.35 28.04 -34.00
N ALA A 298 8.29 28.92 -33.00
CA ALA A 298 7.15 29.77 -32.71
C ALA A 298 7.59 31.24 -32.62
N LEU A 299 6.82 32.15 -33.21
CA LEU A 299 7.06 33.59 -33.09
C LEU A 299 6.53 34.08 -31.73
N LEU A 300 7.26 34.93 -31.03
CA LEU A 300 6.85 35.53 -29.76
C LEU A 300 6.32 36.95 -29.98
N GLU A 301 5.52 37.47 -29.05
CA GLU A 301 4.98 38.85 -29.12
C GLU A 301 6.05 39.94 -29.21
N ASN A 302 7.26 39.68 -28.71
CA ASN A 302 8.38 40.60 -28.79
C ASN A 302 9.14 40.55 -30.15
N GLY A 303 8.67 39.75 -31.10
CA GLY A 303 9.27 39.59 -32.43
C GLY A 303 10.42 38.59 -32.51
N ARG A 304 10.78 37.91 -31.42
CA ARG A 304 11.79 36.84 -31.41
C ARG A 304 11.17 35.48 -31.72
N TYR A 305 11.98 34.52 -32.13
CA TYR A 305 11.58 33.14 -32.34
C TYR A 305 12.03 32.26 -31.16
N TYR A 306 11.20 31.31 -30.77
CA TYR A 306 11.49 30.30 -29.75
C TYR A 306 11.31 28.91 -30.35
N ASN A 307 12.26 28.01 -30.13
CA ASN A 307 12.11 26.61 -30.52
C ASN A 307 11.72 25.74 -29.32
N SER A 308 10.53 25.15 -29.36
CA SER A 308 9.99 24.34 -28.25
C SER A 308 10.61 22.94 -28.15
N LEU A 309 11.32 22.48 -29.19
CA LEU A 309 11.96 21.16 -29.20
C LEU A 309 13.36 21.19 -28.58
N ILE A 310 14.07 22.32 -28.69
CA ILE A 310 15.45 22.48 -28.20
C ILE A 310 15.64 23.58 -27.17
N ASP A 311 14.59 24.33 -26.81
CA ASP A 311 14.58 25.39 -25.80
C ASP A 311 15.58 26.54 -26.08
N VAL A 312 15.53 27.08 -27.31
CA VAL A 312 16.45 28.15 -27.78
C VAL A 312 15.67 29.34 -28.34
N TYR A 313 16.23 30.55 -28.15
CA TYR A 313 15.71 31.80 -28.72
C TYR A 313 16.57 32.27 -29.89
N SER A 314 15.93 32.80 -30.92
CA SER A 314 16.57 33.42 -32.09
C SER A 314 15.93 34.77 -32.41
N ASP A 315 16.72 35.73 -32.89
CA ASP A 315 16.22 37.05 -33.29
C ASP A 315 15.71 37.05 -34.76
N GLU A 316 16.09 36.03 -35.53
CA GLU A 316 15.64 35.80 -36.91
C GLU A 316 15.06 34.39 -37.04
N LYS A 317 14.11 34.16 -37.97
CA LYS A 317 13.58 32.82 -38.23
C LYS A 317 14.70 31.95 -38.81
N PRO A 318 15.13 30.88 -38.14
CA PRO A 318 16.14 30.00 -38.70
C PRO A 318 15.53 29.23 -39.87
N THR A 319 16.24 29.23 -41.00
CA THR A 319 15.89 28.46 -42.22
C THR A 319 16.45 27.05 -42.17
#